data_AF-A0AB74E2Y0-F1
#
_entry.id   AF-A0AB74E2Y0-F1
#
_cell.length_a   1.000
_cell.length_b   1.000
_cell.length_c   1.000
_cell.angle_alpha   90.00
_cell.angle_beta   90.00
_cell.angle_gamma   90.00
#
_symmetry.space_group_name_H-M   'P 1'
#
loop_
_entity.id
_entity.type
_entity.pdbx_description
1 polymer ?
#
loop_
_entity_poly.entity_id
_entity_poly.type
_entity_poly.pdbx_seq_one_letter_code
_entity_poly.pdbx_strand_id
1 'polypeptide(L)'
;NHLLLDGNNRLTGIIDFGDSGIIDEYCDFIYLLEDSEEEIGTNFGEDILRMYGNIDIEKAKEYQDIVEEYYPIETIVYGIKNIKQEFIENGRKEIYKRTYKD
;
A
#
# COMPACT_ATOMS: atom_id res chain seq x y z
N ASN A 1 5.55 6.52 -4.38
CA ASN A 1 4.66 6.70 -5.56
C ASN A 1 5.38 6.63 -6.91
N HIS A 2 4.91 5.77 -7.81
CA HIS A 2 5.51 5.50 -9.14
C HIS A 2 4.84 6.30 -10.28
N LEU A 3 4.36 7.50 -9.95
CA LEU A 3 3.61 8.40 -10.83
C LEU A 3 4.47 9.59 -11.26
N LEU A 4 4.57 9.86 -12.56
CA LEU A 4 5.26 11.03 -13.09
C LEU A 4 4.26 12.15 -13.41
N LEU A 5 4.51 13.33 -12.85
CA LEU A 5 3.71 14.53 -13.08
C LEU A 5 4.46 15.55 -13.95
N ASP A 6 3.74 16.25 -14.83
CA ASP A 6 4.29 17.42 -15.53
C ASP A 6 4.30 18.66 -14.64
N GLY A 7 4.80 19.78 -15.17
CA GLY A 7 4.82 21.08 -14.47
C GLY A 7 3.43 21.68 -14.17
N ASN A 8 2.35 21.05 -14.63
CA ASN A 8 0.96 21.44 -14.36
C ASN A 8 0.26 20.43 -13.43
N ASN A 9 1.01 19.56 -12.74
CA ASN A 9 0.51 18.48 -11.88
C ASN A 9 -0.42 17.49 -12.61
N ARG A 10 -0.17 17.25 -13.91
CA ARG A 10 -0.90 16.25 -14.68
C ARG A 10 -0.09 14.96 -14.75
N LEU A 11 -0.77 13.82 -14.59
CA LEU A 11 -0.16 12.51 -14.79
C LEU A 11 0.32 12.37 -16.25
N THR A 12 1.59 12.01 -16.43
CA THR A 12 2.24 11.86 -17.74
C THR A 12 2.97 10.55 -17.94
N GLY A 13 3.22 9.80 -16.87
CA GLY A 13 3.87 8.50 -16.95
C GLY A 13 3.67 7.67 -15.69
N ILE A 14 3.76 6.35 -15.88
CA ILE A 14 3.84 5.33 -14.83
C ILE A 14 5.17 4.61 -15.05
N ILE A 15 5.91 4.32 -13.99
CA ILE A 15 7.24 3.69 -14.05
C ILE A 15 7.35 2.53 -13.06
N ASP A 16 8.51 1.87 -13.02
CA ASP A 16 8.86 0.82 -12.05
C ASP A 16 7.92 -0.40 -12.00
N PHE A 17 7.62 -0.97 -13.18
CA PHE A 17 6.83 -2.20 -13.36
C PHE A 17 7.58 -3.50 -12.92
N GLY A 18 8.56 -3.39 -12.01
CA GLY A 18 9.41 -4.52 -11.60
C GLY A 18 8.64 -5.61 -10.83
N ASP A 19 7.61 -5.19 -10.09
CA ASP A 19 6.77 -6.06 -9.26
C ASP A 19 5.43 -6.40 -9.93
N SER A 20 5.24 -6.02 -11.20
CA SER A 20 4.02 -6.31 -11.94
C SER A 20 3.83 -7.82 -12.14
N GLY A 21 2.57 -8.28 -12.06
CA GLY A 21 2.22 -9.68 -12.24
C GLY A 21 0.77 -9.88 -12.66
N ILE A 22 0.42 -11.11 -13.03
CA ILE A 22 -0.99 -11.51 -13.21
C ILE A 22 -1.54 -11.89 -11.84
N ILE A 23 -2.16 -10.92 -11.18
CA ILE A 23 -2.66 -10.98 -9.81
C ILE A 23 -4.08 -10.40 -9.74
N ASP A 24 -4.62 -10.32 -8.53
CA ASP A 24 -5.93 -9.72 -8.30
C ASP A 24 -5.92 -8.21 -8.63
N GLU A 25 -6.97 -7.71 -9.28
CA GLU A 25 -7.06 -6.31 -9.73
C GLU A 25 -7.10 -5.33 -8.55
N TYR A 26 -7.53 -5.78 -7.35
CA TYR A 26 -7.53 -4.96 -6.14
C TYR A 26 -6.12 -4.53 -5.72
N CYS A 27 -5.07 -5.27 -6.08
CA CYS A 27 -3.69 -4.98 -5.67
C CYS A 27 -3.19 -3.60 -6.13
N ASP A 28 -3.67 -3.11 -7.28
CA ASP A 28 -3.28 -1.78 -7.80
C ASP A 28 -3.92 -0.63 -7.02
N PHE A 29 -4.95 -0.90 -6.20
CA PHE A 29 -5.70 0.13 -5.47
C PHE A 29 -5.34 0.20 -3.98
N ILE A 30 -4.70 -0.83 -3.42
CA ILE A 30 -4.41 -0.93 -1.98
C ILE A 30 -3.62 0.29 -1.49
N TYR A 31 -2.55 0.65 -2.19
CA TYR A 31 -1.71 1.81 -1.82
C TYR A 31 -2.43 3.15 -2.00
N LEU A 32 -3.37 3.26 -2.95
CA LEU A 32 -4.16 4.48 -3.12
C LEU A 32 -5.15 4.71 -1.96
N LEU A 33 -5.53 3.65 -1.26
CA LEU A 33 -6.46 3.70 -0.13
C LEU A 33 -5.73 3.79 1.22
N GLU A 34 -4.41 3.63 1.23
CA GLU A 34 -3.58 3.73 2.43
C GLU A 34 -3.64 5.13 3.06
N ASP A 35 -3.87 5.16 4.37
CA ASP A 35 -3.84 6.38 5.18
C ASP A 35 -2.44 6.58 5.78
N SER A 36 -1.47 6.93 4.93
CA SER A 36 -0.09 7.20 5.33
C SER A 36 0.46 8.49 4.74
N GLU A 37 1.54 9.00 5.32
CA GLU A 37 2.25 10.17 4.78
C GLU A 37 3.00 9.86 3.48
N GLU A 38 3.15 8.58 3.11
CA GLU A 38 3.84 8.15 1.88
C GLU A 38 2.93 8.25 0.65
N GLU A 39 1.61 8.18 0.86
CA GLU A 39 0.59 8.15 -0.16
C GLU A 39 -0.25 9.44 -0.24
N ILE A 40 -1.04 9.58 -1.30
CA ILE A 40 -1.79 10.82 -1.60
C ILE A 40 -2.99 11.00 -0.64
N GLY A 41 -3.48 9.90 -0.08
CA GLY A 41 -4.55 9.84 0.92
C GLY A 41 -5.84 9.20 0.40
N THR A 42 -6.57 8.56 1.32
CA THR A 42 -7.71 7.68 1.02
C THR A 42 -8.82 8.36 0.20
N ASN A 43 -9.12 9.65 0.42
CA ASN A 43 -10.14 10.37 -0.34
C ASN A 43 -9.81 10.44 -1.84
N PHE A 44 -8.53 10.63 -2.18
CA PHE A 44 -8.08 10.63 -3.57
C PHE A 44 -8.20 9.22 -4.17
N GLY A 45 -7.81 8.19 -3.42
CA GLY A 45 -8.00 6.80 -3.82
C GLY A 45 -9.45 6.47 -4.13
N GLU A 46 -10.39 6.81 -3.23
CA GLU A 46 -11.82 6.59 -3.46
C GLU A 46 -12.33 7.26 -4.74
N ASP A 47 -11.88 8.48 -5.05
CA ASP A 47 -12.25 9.17 -6.28
C ASP A 47 -11.74 8.45 -7.53
N ILE A 48 -10.52 7.89 -7.48
CA ILE A 48 -9.97 7.04 -8.56
C ILE A 48 -10.83 5.79 -8.75
N LEU A 49 -11.23 5.10 -7.68
CA LEU A 49 -12.06 3.91 -7.78
C LEU A 49 -13.46 4.22 -8.35
N ARG A 50 -14.05 5.36 -7.95
CA ARG A 50 -15.32 5.84 -8.54
C ARG A 50 -15.20 6.12 -10.03
N MET A 51 -14.07 6.68 -10.47
CA MET A 51 -13.79 6.93 -11.89
C MET A 51 -13.52 5.65 -12.68
N TYR A 52 -12.88 4.65 -12.07
CA TYR A 52 -12.65 3.33 -12.68
C TYR A 52 -13.97 2.59 -12.96
N GLY A 53 -14.96 2.73 -12.06
CA GLY A 53 -16.37 2.40 -12.29
C GLY A 53 -16.75 0.92 -12.26
N ASN A 54 -15.81 0.01 -12.48
CA ASN A 54 -16.02 -1.44 -12.47
C ASN A 54 -15.27 -2.13 -11.32
N ILE A 55 -15.34 -1.58 -10.11
CA ILE A 55 -14.73 -2.21 -8.92
C ILE A 55 -15.63 -2.05 -7.70
N ASP A 56 -15.63 -3.07 -6.85
CA ASP A 56 -16.28 -3.00 -5.53
C ASP A 56 -15.37 -2.22 -4.56
N ILE A 57 -15.77 -0.99 -4.24
CA ILE A 57 -15.01 -0.07 -3.39
C ILE A 57 -14.87 -0.61 -1.96
N GLU A 58 -15.92 -1.24 -1.42
CA GLU A 58 -15.89 -1.73 -0.05
C GLU A 58 -14.98 -2.95 0.07
N LYS A 59 -14.98 -3.82 -0.96
CA LYS A 59 -14.01 -4.92 -1.04
C LYS A 59 -12.57 -4.41 -1.20
N ALA A 60 -12.34 -3.33 -1.94
CA ALA A 60 -11.01 -2.74 -2.07
C ALA A 60 -10.47 -2.21 -0.72
N LYS A 61 -11.36 -1.59 0.08
CA LYS A 61 -11.03 -1.17 1.45
C LYS A 61 -10.71 -2.35 2.36
N GLU A 62 -11.50 -3.42 2.30
CA GLU A 62 -11.22 -4.64 3.06
C GLU A 62 -9.84 -5.23 2.70
N TYR A 63 -9.46 -5.23 1.42
CA TYR A 63 -8.11 -5.65 1.00
C TYR A 63 -7.03 -4.76 1.62
N GLN A 64 -7.23 -3.44 1.62
CA GLN A 64 -6.27 -2.51 2.21
C GLN A 64 -6.14 -2.67 3.72
N ASP A 65 -7.25 -2.84 4.45
CA ASP A 65 -7.27 -3.11 5.89
C ASP A 65 -6.45 -4.37 6.24
N ILE A 66 -6.62 -5.45 5.46
CA ILE A 66 -5.87 -6.70 5.67
C ILE A 66 -4.38 -6.53 5.33
N VAL A 67 -4.04 -5.77 4.29
CA VAL A 67 -2.64 -5.48 3.97
C VAL A 67 -1.98 -4.67 5.08
N GLU A 68 -2.67 -3.70 5.67
CA GLU A 68 -2.18 -2.96 6.83
C GLU A 68 -1.87 -3.87 8.01
N GLU A 69 -2.74 -4.85 8.30
CA GLU A 69 -2.49 -5.86 9.33
C GLU A 69 -1.28 -6.76 9.02
N TYR A 70 -1.09 -7.08 7.75
CA TYR A 70 -0.01 -7.94 7.27
C TYR A 70 1.35 -7.23 7.14
N TYR A 71 1.36 -5.91 6.92
CA TYR A 71 2.55 -5.12 6.63
C TYR A 71 3.70 -5.28 7.65
N PRO A 72 3.47 -5.37 8.97
CA PRO A 72 4.54 -5.65 9.94
C PRO A 72 5.23 -7.01 9.72
N ILE A 73 4.48 -8.03 9.27
CA ILE A 73 5.03 -9.35 8.95
C ILE A 73 5.89 -9.25 7.70
N GLU A 74 5.38 -8.57 6.67
CA GLU A 74 6.11 -8.30 5.43
C GLU A 74 7.43 -7.55 5.69
N THR A 75 7.38 -6.53 6.56
CA THR A 75 8.56 -5.77 6.99
C THR A 75 9.63 -6.69 7.60
N ILE A 76 9.24 -7.65 8.45
CA ILE A 76 10.18 -8.63 9.01
C ILE A 76 10.79 -9.51 7.92
N VAL A 77 9.97 -10.01 6.99
CA VAL A 77 10.42 -10.87 5.89
C VAL A 77 11.41 -10.13 5.00
N TYR A 78 11.13 -8.89 4.61
CA TYR A 78 12.05 -8.06 3.85
C TYR A 78 13.31 -7.70 4.64
N GLY A 79 13.18 -7.48 5.96
CA GLY A 79 14.31 -7.30 6.86
C GLY A 79 15.29 -8.46 6.80
N ILE A 80 14.79 -9.70 6.83
CA ILE A 80 15.62 -10.91 6.71
C ILE A 80 16.24 -11.01 5.31
N LYS A 81 15.42 -10.88 4.25
CA LYS A 81 15.88 -11.02 2.86
C LYS A 81 17.00 -10.03 2.50
N ASN A 82 16.94 -8.83 3.06
CA ASN A 82 17.88 -7.74 2.75
C ASN A 82 18.94 -7.49 3.83
N ILE A 83 19.03 -8.34 4.87
CA ILE A 83 19.98 -8.20 5.99
C ILE A 83 19.83 -6.82 6.67
N LYS A 84 18.58 -6.40 6.88
CA LYS A 84 18.16 -5.13 7.47
C LYS A 84 17.57 -5.37 8.86
N GLN A 85 18.43 -5.37 9.87
CA GLN A 85 18.04 -5.62 11.26
C GLN A 85 16.99 -4.61 11.78
N GLU A 86 17.08 -3.36 11.36
CA GLU A 86 16.13 -2.29 11.73
C GLU A 86 14.68 -2.63 11.29
N PHE A 87 14.49 -3.26 10.13
CA PHE A 87 13.18 -3.67 9.63
C PHE A 87 12.61 -4.79 10.49
N ILE A 88 13.45 -5.77 10.86
CA ILE A 88 13.05 -6.88 11.73
C ILE A 88 12.57 -6.36 13.09
N GLU A 89 13.30 -5.40 13.66
CA GLU A 89 12.97 -4.81 14.96
C GLU A 89 11.70 -3.96 14.89
N ASN A 90 11.54 -3.15 13.85
CA ASN A 90 10.35 -2.33 13.64
C ASN A 90 9.08 -3.18 13.47
N GLY A 91 9.12 -4.20 12.61
CA GLY A 91 7.97 -5.08 12.40
C GLY A 91 7.60 -5.85 13.67
N ARG A 92 8.58 -6.37 14.43
CA ARG A 92 8.31 -7.03 15.73
C ARG A 92 7.69 -6.08 16.75
N LYS A 93 8.22 -4.86 16.83
CA LYS A 93 7.69 -3.82 17.74
C LYS A 93 6.25 -3.48 17.37
N GLU A 94 5.94 -3.39 16.09
CA GLU A 94 4.60 -3.07 15.62
C GLU A 94 3.61 -4.20 15.92
N ILE A 95 3.97 -5.46 15.64
CA ILE A 95 3.17 -6.63 16.05
C ILE A 95 2.92 -6.62 17.56
N TYR A 96 3.97 -6.40 18.36
CA TYR A 96 3.84 -6.36 19.81
C TYR A 96 2.85 -5.27 20.28
N LYS A 97 2.94 -4.05 19.72
CA LYS A 97 1.99 -2.98 20.07
C LYS A 97 0.55 -3.36 19.73
N ARG A 98 0.31 -3.99 18.57
CA ARG A 98 -1.03 -4.35 18.11
C ARG A 98 -1.64 -5.50 18.90
N THR A 99 -0.84 -6.47 19.34
CA THR A 99 -1.32 -7.63 20.11
C THR A 99 -1.50 -7.35 21.61
N TYR A 100 -0.72 -6.43 22.19
CA TYR A 100 -0.67 -6.23 23.65
C TYR A 100 -1.11 -4.83 24.11
N LYS A 101 -1.72 -4.03 23.23
CA LYS A 101 -2.48 -2.85 23.65
C LYS A 101 -3.95 -3.23 23.82
N ASP A 102 -4.34 -3.44 25.08
CA ASP A 102 -5.65 -3.05 25.61
C ASP A 102 -5.56 -1.63 26.19
#